data_AF-A0A944RDP7-F1
#
_entry.id   AF-A0A944RDP7-F1
#
_cell.length_a   1.000
_cell.length_b   1.000
_cell.length_c   1.000
_cell.angle_alpha   90.00
_cell.angle_beta   90.00
_cell.angle_gamma   90.00
#
_symmetry.space_group_name_H-M   'P 1'
#
loop_
_entity.id
_entity.type
_entity.pdbx_description
1 polymer ?
#
loop_
_entity_poly.entity_id
_entity_poly.type
_entity_poly.pdbx_seq_one_letter_code
_entity_poly.pdbx_strand_id
1 'polypeptide(L)'
;MIFSDQNIDNKPPLPGTVKFYQQHIIICIGHSDWPSNINHGDDFTSTLNQAIINDEHIPNTRLTACDSPSIRSGTDILLFPHNIRLLSISMLDIPNLILFLKNEIPNPFKFKEIEKMIFLVCGHQKRDDRCGKCGPMVLSSVQETISNKRMSDQVEVFKSSHLGGHRFAGILVCYPSGNWYGRVNPSNVEKY
;
A
#
# COMPACT_ATOMS: atom_id res chain seq x y z
N MET A 1 -24.58 12.49 0.00
CA MET A 1 -25.26 11.22 -0.35
C MET A 1 -24.46 10.47 -1.42
N ILE A 2 -23.31 9.85 -1.09
CA ILE A 2 -22.48 9.14 -2.11
C ILE A 2 -22.08 7.72 -1.68
N PHE A 3 -22.14 7.39 -0.38
CA PHE A 3 -21.69 6.08 0.11
C PHE A 3 -22.72 4.95 -0.08
N SER A 4 -24.02 5.25 -0.20
CA SER A 4 -25.11 4.27 -0.27
C SER A 4 -25.24 3.56 -1.62
N ASP A 5 -24.74 4.17 -2.71
CA ASP A 5 -24.98 3.69 -4.07
C ASP A 5 -23.86 2.77 -4.59
N GLN A 6 -22.95 2.38 -3.70
CA GLN A 6 -21.90 1.43 -4.01
C GLN A 6 -22.38 0.01 -3.68
N ASN A 7 -22.25 -0.92 -4.63
CA ASN A 7 -22.50 -2.35 -4.41
C ASN A 7 -21.37 -2.96 -3.57
N ILE A 8 -21.28 -2.50 -2.32
CA ILE A 8 -20.37 -2.98 -1.28
C ILE A 8 -21.02 -4.19 -0.64
N ASP A 9 -20.28 -5.28 -0.64
CA ASP A 9 -20.67 -6.52 0.02
C ASP A 9 -20.69 -6.30 1.53
N ASN A 10 -21.89 -6.34 2.12
CA ASN A 10 -22.11 -6.24 3.56
C ASN A 10 -22.28 -7.62 4.24
N LYS A 11 -22.20 -8.72 3.49
CA LYS A 11 -22.38 -10.08 4.03
C LYS A 11 -21.14 -10.54 4.81
N PRO A 12 -21.30 -11.25 5.94
CA PRO A 12 -20.18 -11.87 6.65
C PRO A 12 -19.67 -13.13 5.93
N PRO A 13 -18.43 -13.59 6.24
CA PRO A 13 -17.46 -12.96 7.13
C PRO A 13 -16.60 -11.90 6.42
N LEU A 14 -16.30 -10.81 7.12
CA LEU A 14 -15.26 -9.85 6.72
C LEU A 14 -13.88 -10.23 7.32
N PRO A 15 -13.76 -10.59 8.62
CA PRO A 15 -12.50 -11.05 9.19
C PRO A 15 -11.95 -12.28 8.47
N GLY A 16 -10.62 -12.36 8.33
CA GLY A 16 -9.93 -13.50 7.70
C GLY A 16 -10.04 -13.56 6.17
N THR A 17 -10.56 -12.52 5.51
CA THR A 17 -10.72 -12.51 4.04
C THR A 17 -9.48 -12.04 3.26
N VAL A 18 -8.46 -11.52 3.96
CA VAL A 18 -7.21 -11.07 3.34
C VAL A 18 -6.31 -12.29 3.11
N LYS A 19 -5.79 -12.41 1.89
CA LYS A 19 -4.78 -13.43 1.57
C LYS A 19 -3.54 -13.20 2.42
N PHE A 20 -3.05 -14.25 3.05
CA PHE A 20 -1.79 -14.21 3.79
C PHE A 20 -0.65 -13.74 2.88
N TYR A 21 0.25 -12.92 3.45
CA TYR A 21 1.52 -12.51 2.88
C TYR A 21 2.52 -12.31 4.02
N GLN A 22 3.80 -12.59 3.77
CA GLN A 22 4.87 -12.47 4.76
C GLN A 22 5.50 -11.07 4.75
N GLN A 23 5.53 -10.42 3.58
CA GLN A 23 6.06 -9.08 3.42
C GLN A 23 5.24 -8.24 2.45
N HIS A 24 5.27 -6.93 2.64
CA HIS A 24 4.61 -5.96 1.76
C HIS A 24 5.59 -4.89 1.33
N ILE A 25 5.80 -4.83 0.02
CA ILE A 25 6.56 -3.82 -0.71
C ILE A 25 5.57 -2.77 -1.20
N ILE A 26 5.78 -1.52 -0.76
CA ILE A 26 4.99 -0.37 -1.19
C ILE A 26 5.90 0.60 -1.92
N ILE A 27 5.67 0.76 -3.23
CA ILE A 27 6.47 1.59 -4.12
C ILE A 27 6.00 3.05 -4.01
N CYS A 28 6.91 3.96 -3.67
CA CYS A 28 6.65 5.38 -3.52
C CYS A 28 6.67 6.10 -4.89
N ILE A 29 5.54 6.08 -5.59
CA ILE A 29 5.41 6.60 -6.96
C ILE A 29 5.19 8.12 -6.99
N GLY A 30 4.60 8.71 -5.95
CA GLY A 30 4.35 10.16 -5.87
C GLY A 30 3.13 10.68 -6.61
N HIS A 31 2.39 9.80 -7.29
CA HIS A 31 1.14 10.12 -7.98
C HIS A 31 0.16 8.94 -7.87
N SER A 32 -1.11 9.18 -8.24
CA SER A 32 -2.20 8.19 -8.08
C SER A 32 -3.04 7.91 -9.34
N ASP A 33 -2.59 8.36 -10.50
CA ASP A 33 -3.17 8.13 -11.83
C ASP A 33 -2.67 6.83 -12.49
N TRP A 34 -2.43 5.80 -11.68
CA TRP A 34 -1.96 4.49 -12.11
C TRP A 34 -2.76 3.86 -13.26
N PRO A 35 -2.14 3.03 -14.11
CA PRO A 35 -2.86 2.18 -15.06
C PRO A 35 -3.71 1.13 -14.32
N SER A 36 -4.74 0.57 -14.97
CA SER A 36 -5.64 -0.43 -14.37
C SER A 36 -4.93 -1.69 -13.86
N ASN A 37 -3.70 -1.96 -14.31
CA ASN A 37 -2.81 -2.91 -13.69
C ASN A 37 -1.40 -2.31 -13.60
N ILE A 38 -0.91 -2.09 -12.38
CA ILE A 38 0.45 -1.56 -12.14
C ILE A 38 1.55 -2.58 -12.44
N ASN A 39 1.21 -3.86 -12.57
CA ASN A 39 2.18 -4.93 -12.80
C ASN A 39 2.47 -5.16 -14.30
N HIS A 40 1.91 -4.36 -15.19
CA HIS A 40 2.16 -4.42 -16.63
C HIS A 40 2.79 -3.12 -17.13
N GLY A 41 3.77 -3.24 -18.02
CA GLY A 41 4.54 -2.14 -18.58
C GLY A 41 6.03 -2.45 -18.54
N ASP A 42 6.85 -1.46 -18.86
CA ASP A 42 8.32 -1.53 -18.86
C ASP A 42 8.90 -0.53 -17.85
N ASP A 43 8.32 -0.46 -16.66
CA ASP A 43 8.73 0.45 -15.59
C ASP A 43 9.33 -0.32 -14.39
N PHE A 44 9.72 0.44 -13.36
CA PHE A 44 10.26 -0.14 -12.14
C PHE A 44 9.28 -1.08 -11.44
N THR A 45 7.99 -0.74 -11.43
CA THR A 45 6.96 -1.52 -10.73
C THR A 45 6.74 -2.86 -11.41
N SER A 46 6.57 -2.85 -12.74
CA SER A 46 6.38 -4.07 -13.51
C SER A 46 7.62 -4.96 -13.44
N THR A 47 8.82 -4.39 -13.56
CA THR A 47 10.08 -5.15 -13.51
C THR A 47 10.30 -5.78 -12.15
N LEU A 48 10.10 -5.04 -11.06
CA LEU A 48 10.20 -5.60 -9.71
C LEU A 48 9.15 -6.69 -9.49
N ASN A 49 7.91 -6.48 -9.94
CA ASN A 49 6.87 -7.50 -9.85
C ASN A 49 7.28 -8.77 -10.62
N GLN A 50 7.83 -8.66 -11.84
CA GLN A 50 8.32 -9.81 -12.61
C GLN A 50 9.43 -10.56 -11.87
N ALA A 51 10.39 -9.84 -11.29
CA ALA A 51 11.47 -10.45 -10.52
C ALA A 51 10.94 -11.20 -9.28
N ILE A 52 9.93 -10.66 -8.59
CA ILE A 52 9.27 -11.29 -7.45
C ILE A 52 8.53 -12.56 -7.87
N ILE A 53 7.71 -12.53 -8.93
CA ILE A 53 6.88 -13.69 -9.31
C ILE A 53 7.68 -14.83 -9.93
N ASN A 54 8.87 -14.55 -10.46
CA ASN A 54 9.75 -15.54 -11.10
C ASN A 54 10.75 -16.19 -10.14
N ASP A 55 10.81 -15.78 -8.88
CA ASP A 55 11.66 -16.39 -7.85
C ASP A 55 10.81 -17.16 -6.82
N GLU A 56 10.84 -18.49 -6.89
CA GLU A 56 10.07 -19.36 -5.98
C GLU A 56 10.52 -19.30 -4.52
N HIS A 57 11.71 -18.79 -4.25
CA HIS A 57 12.27 -18.71 -2.90
C HIS A 57 11.97 -17.37 -2.22
N ILE A 58 11.35 -16.42 -2.94
CA ILE A 58 10.96 -15.17 -2.32
C ILE A 58 9.84 -15.43 -1.31
N PRO A 59 9.91 -14.85 -0.09
CA PRO A 59 8.79 -14.91 0.84
C PRO A 59 7.52 -14.41 0.17
N ASN A 60 6.36 -14.92 0.57
CA ASN A 60 5.08 -14.50 -0.04
C ASN A 60 4.92 -12.97 0.06
N THR A 61 5.12 -12.31 -1.07
CA THR A 61 5.34 -10.87 -1.15
C THR A 61 4.15 -10.19 -1.79
N ARG A 62 3.60 -9.23 -1.07
CA ARG A 62 2.63 -8.30 -1.63
C ARG A 62 3.37 -7.10 -2.22
N LEU A 63 2.98 -6.71 -3.44
CA LEU A 63 3.46 -5.48 -4.07
C LEU A 63 2.29 -4.51 -4.27
N THR A 64 2.49 -3.24 -3.93
CA THR A 64 1.51 -2.15 -4.09
C THR A 64 2.27 -0.86 -4.38
N ALA A 65 1.61 0.14 -4.95
CA ALA A 65 2.15 1.49 -5.11
C ALA A 65 1.38 2.47 -4.24
N CYS A 66 2.02 3.57 -3.83
CA CYS A 66 1.35 4.68 -3.13
C CYS A 66 1.75 6.04 -3.72
N ASP A 67 0.98 7.06 -3.34
CA ASP A 67 1.20 8.45 -3.75
C ASP A 67 2.23 9.20 -2.90
N SER A 68 2.91 8.54 -1.96
CA SER A 68 4.14 9.10 -1.37
C SER A 68 5.17 9.28 -2.48
N PRO A 69 5.76 10.48 -2.66
CA PRO A 69 6.86 10.66 -3.60
C PRO A 69 8.13 10.01 -3.07
N SER A 70 9.06 9.66 -3.96
CA SER A 70 10.43 9.31 -3.59
C SER A 70 11.19 10.54 -3.07
N ILE A 71 12.07 10.38 -2.07
CA ILE A 71 12.79 11.51 -1.44
C ILE A 71 13.90 12.04 -2.35
N ARG A 72 14.49 11.17 -3.17
CA ARG A 72 15.63 11.46 -4.05
C ARG A 72 15.41 10.83 -5.43
N SER A 73 16.41 10.96 -6.31
CA SER A 73 16.45 10.27 -7.59
C SER A 73 16.35 8.75 -7.41
N GLY A 74 15.58 8.07 -8.25
CA GLY A 74 15.28 6.64 -8.13
C GLY A 74 13.92 6.41 -7.46
N THR A 75 13.67 5.16 -7.08
CA THR A 75 12.39 4.74 -6.49
C THR A 75 12.58 4.34 -5.04
N ASP A 76 11.85 4.99 -4.14
CA ASP A 76 11.81 4.59 -2.74
C ASP A 76 10.79 3.46 -2.53
N ILE A 77 11.09 2.56 -1.59
CA ILE A 77 10.24 1.42 -1.22
C ILE A 77 10.02 1.43 0.28
N LEU A 78 8.77 1.39 0.72
CA LEU A 78 8.44 1.04 2.11
C LEU A 78 8.36 -0.49 2.20
N LEU A 79 9.09 -1.07 3.16
CA LEU A 79 9.17 -2.51 3.35
C LEU A 79 8.71 -2.89 4.75
N PHE A 80 7.63 -3.67 4.82
CA PHE A 80 7.10 -4.25 6.05
C PHE A 80 7.22 -5.78 6.01
N PRO A 81 7.53 -6.45 7.14
CA PRO A 81 7.58 -5.95 8.52
C PRO A 81 8.91 -5.34 8.97
N HIS A 82 9.85 -5.09 8.05
CA HIS A 82 11.15 -4.49 8.36
C HIS A 82 11.05 -3.07 8.91
N ASN A 83 9.93 -2.38 8.67
CA ASN A 83 9.67 -0.99 9.08
C ASN A 83 10.72 0.00 8.56
N ILE A 84 11.16 -0.20 7.32
CA ILE A 84 12.17 0.65 6.68
C ILE A 84 11.67 1.19 5.34
N ARG A 85 12.16 2.39 5.01
CA ARG A 85 12.09 3.00 3.69
C ARG A 85 13.44 2.87 2.99
N LEU A 86 13.55 1.97 2.03
CA LEU A 86 14.70 1.87 1.14
C LEU A 86 14.69 3.07 0.19
N LEU A 87 15.86 3.67 -0.05
CA LEU A 87 15.98 4.92 -0.79
C LEU A 87 16.62 4.72 -2.15
N SER A 88 16.11 5.44 -3.16
CA SER A 88 16.78 5.60 -4.45
C SER A 88 17.06 4.30 -5.20
N ILE A 89 16.17 3.31 -5.11
CA ILE A 89 16.34 2.02 -5.78
C ILE A 89 16.12 2.20 -7.29
N SER A 90 17.08 1.72 -8.08
CA SER A 90 17.01 1.74 -9.54
C SER A 90 16.72 0.34 -10.10
N MET A 91 16.47 0.27 -11.41
CA MET A 91 16.29 -1.01 -12.12
C MET A 91 17.51 -1.93 -12.01
N LEU A 92 18.72 -1.35 -11.93
CA LEU A 92 19.97 -2.10 -11.80
C LEU A 92 20.12 -2.75 -10.41
N ASP A 93 19.40 -2.24 -9.42
CA ASP A 93 19.45 -2.72 -8.03
C ASP A 93 18.51 -3.89 -7.78
N ILE A 94 17.57 -4.18 -8.70
CA ILE A 94 16.55 -5.22 -8.52
C ILE A 94 17.16 -6.60 -8.19
N PRO A 95 18.25 -7.08 -8.85
CA PRO A 95 18.86 -8.35 -8.46
C PRO A 95 19.30 -8.39 -6.99
N ASN A 96 19.97 -7.35 -6.50
CA ASN A 96 20.37 -7.26 -5.09
C ASN A 96 19.16 -7.08 -4.16
N LEU A 97 18.10 -6.42 -4.62
CA LEU A 97 16.86 -6.28 -3.86
C LEU A 97 16.20 -7.64 -3.67
N ILE A 98 16.17 -8.49 -4.69
CA ILE A 98 15.66 -9.86 -4.57
C ILE A 98 16.48 -10.67 -3.56
N LEU A 99 17.82 -10.64 -3.65
CA LEU A 99 18.69 -11.32 -2.67
C LEU A 99 18.43 -10.83 -1.23
N PHE A 100 18.25 -9.52 -1.04
CA PHE A 100 17.91 -8.94 0.25
C PHE A 100 16.53 -9.39 0.75
N LEU A 101 15.50 -9.36 -0.10
CA LEU A 101 14.13 -9.79 0.25
C LEU A 101 14.03 -11.28 0.60
N LYS A 102 15.00 -12.09 0.16
CA LYS A 102 15.15 -13.51 0.50
C LYS A 102 15.96 -13.74 1.77
N ASN A 103 16.49 -12.68 2.39
CA ASN A 103 17.45 -12.73 3.50
C ASN A 103 18.75 -13.48 3.14
N GLU A 104 19.18 -13.46 1.88
CA GLU A 104 20.44 -14.11 1.45
C GLU A 104 21.65 -13.19 1.63
N ILE A 105 21.42 -11.87 1.65
CA ILE A 105 22.43 -10.85 1.90
C ILE A 105 21.94 -9.84 2.94
N PRO A 106 22.85 -9.18 3.70
CA PRO A 106 22.48 -8.02 4.50
C PRO A 106 21.97 -6.89 3.60
N ASN A 107 21.23 -5.93 4.18
CA ASN A 107 20.71 -4.77 3.44
C ASN A 107 21.85 -4.01 2.74
N PRO A 108 21.91 -4.00 1.40
CA PRO A 108 22.94 -3.28 0.65
C PRO A 108 22.55 -1.81 0.36
N PHE A 109 21.33 -1.40 0.73
CA PHE A 109 20.74 -0.13 0.35
C PHE A 109 20.75 0.90 1.48
N LYS A 110 20.79 2.18 1.09
CA LYS A 110 20.49 3.28 2.03
C LYS A 110 19.02 3.19 2.44
N PHE A 111 18.76 3.35 3.72
CA PHE A 111 17.40 3.30 4.25
C PHE A 111 17.18 4.34 5.35
N LYS A 112 15.90 4.59 5.65
CA LYS A 112 15.43 5.27 6.85
C LYS A 112 14.47 4.37 7.60
N GLU A 113 14.48 4.45 8.92
CA GLU A 113 13.42 3.85 9.73
C GLU A 113 12.11 4.60 9.52
N ILE A 114 11.01 3.87 9.53
CA ILE A 114 9.67 4.43 9.44
C ILE A 114 9.19 4.68 10.88
N GLU A 115 9.25 5.94 11.32
CA GLU A 115 8.89 6.34 12.69
C GLU A 115 7.37 6.48 12.90
N LYS A 116 6.63 6.84 11.84
CA LYS A 116 5.18 7.05 11.86
C LYS A 116 4.43 5.79 11.43
N MET A 117 3.23 5.60 11.98
CA MET A 117 2.30 4.62 11.43
C MET A 117 1.92 5.00 10.01
N ILE A 118 1.88 4.02 9.10
CA ILE A 118 1.51 4.24 7.70
C ILE A 118 0.12 3.68 7.45
N PHE A 119 -0.79 4.54 7.03
CA PHE A 119 -2.15 4.20 6.66
C PHE A 119 -2.27 4.22 5.13
N LEU A 120 -2.62 3.09 4.53
CA LEU A 120 -2.85 2.99 3.09
C LEU A 120 -4.34 2.90 2.79
N VAL A 121 -4.87 3.83 2.01
CA VAL A 121 -6.26 3.83 1.56
C VAL A 121 -6.32 3.46 0.08
N CYS A 122 -6.98 2.35 -0.25
CA CYS A 122 -7.11 1.93 -1.65
C CYS A 122 -7.98 2.92 -2.44
N GLY A 123 -7.38 3.62 -3.40
CA GLY A 123 -8.06 4.61 -4.24
C GLY A 123 -7.96 4.34 -5.74
N HIS A 124 -7.70 3.08 -6.13
CA HIS A 124 -7.37 2.71 -7.50
C HIS A 124 -8.60 2.59 -8.42
N GLN A 125 -9.14 3.73 -8.86
CA GLN A 125 -10.36 3.81 -9.69
C GLN A 125 -10.28 3.02 -11.00
N LYS A 126 -9.17 3.11 -11.74
CA LYS A 126 -9.01 2.40 -13.03
C LYS A 126 -9.02 0.87 -12.85
N ARG A 127 -8.77 0.36 -11.64
CA ARG A 127 -8.87 -1.08 -11.33
C ARG A 127 -10.28 -1.48 -10.91
N ASP A 128 -10.92 -0.70 -10.04
CA ASP A 128 -12.27 -0.95 -9.55
C ASP A 128 -12.96 0.37 -9.18
N ASP A 129 -14.16 0.58 -9.72
CA ASP A 129 -14.95 1.79 -9.52
C ASP A 129 -15.27 2.06 -8.04
N ARG A 130 -15.50 1.00 -7.24
CA ARG A 130 -15.77 1.14 -5.81
C ARG A 130 -14.56 1.68 -5.06
N CYS A 131 -13.35 1.26 -5.44
CA CYS A 131 -12.12 1.84 -4.87
C CYS A 131 -11.98 3.32 -5.25
N GLY A 132 -12.33 3.68 -6.48
CA GLY A 132 -12.31 5.07 -6.94
C GLY A 132 -13.32 5.98 -6.24
N LYS A 133 -14.48 5.45 -5.87
CA LYS A 133 -15.53 6.21 -5.19
C LYS A 133 -15.33 6.25 -3.67
N CYS A 134 -15.10 5.10 -3.03
CA CYS A 134 -14.91 5.03 -1.58
C CYS A 134 -13.56 5.59 -1.12
N GLY A 135 -12.49 5.36 -1.89
CA GLY A 135 -11.11 5.71 -1.51
C GLY A 135 -10.93 7.19 -1.17
N PRO A 136 -11.30 8.15 -2.03
CA PRO A 136 -11.16 9.58 -1.75
C PRO A 136 -11.90 10.03 -0.49
N MET A 137 -13.13 9.53 -0.29
CA MET A 137 -13.91 9.86 0.91
C MET A 137 -13.24 9.33 2.18
N VAL A 138 -12.76 8.09 2.18
CA VAL A 138 -12.03 7.51 3.33
C VAL A 138 -10.73 8.26 3.58
N LEU A 139 -9.97 8.58 2.53
CA LEU A 139 -8.70 9.31 2.65
C LEU A 139 -8.91 10.67 3.33
N SER A 140 -9.88 11.46 2.86
CA SER A 140 -10.21 12.75 3.47
C SER A 140 -10.65 12.61 4.93
N SER A 141 -11.50 11.63 5.26
CA SER A 141 -11.93 11.42 6.64
C SER A 141 -10.81 10.93 7.56
N VAL A 142 -9.87 10.12 7.06
CA VAL A 142 -8.67 9.73 7.83
C VAL A 142 -7.79 10.95 8.09
N GLN A 143 -7.54 11.78 7.08
CA GLN A 143 -6.74 13.01 7.22
C GLN A 143 -7.36 13.99 8.23
N GLU A 144 -8.67 14.21 8.14
CA GLU A 144 -9.41 15.03 9.10
C GLU A 144 -9.31 14.46 10.52
N THR A 145 -9.47 13.15 10.68
CA THR A 145 -9.36 12.47 11.99
C THR A 145 -7.96 12.63 12.59
N ILE A 146 -6.91 12.43 11.79
CA ILE A 146 -5.51 12.61 12.21
C ILE A 146 -5.29 14.05 12.69
N SER A 147 -5.80 15.03 11.95
CA SER A 147 -5.69 16.45 12.31
C SER A 147 -6.43 16.77 13.61
N ASN A 148 -7.70 16.37 13.71
CA ASN A 148 -8.55 16.62 14.88
C ASN A 148 -8.00 15.97 16.15
N LYS A 149 -7.43 14.77 16.04
CA LYS A 149 -6.77 14.06 17.14
C LYS A 149 -5.32 14.51 17.39
N ARG A 150 -4.78 15.46 16.62
CA ARG A 150 -3.39 15.95 16.70
C ARG A 150 -2.36 14.83 16.57
N MET A 151 -2.58 13.90 15.64
CA MET A 151 -1.76 12.71 15.41
C MET A 151 -0.85 12.84 14.18
N SER A 152 -0.70 14.04 13.59
CA SER A 152 0.10 14.26 12.38
C SER A 152 1.58 13.90 12.53
N ASP A 153 2.10 13.92 13.76
CA ASP A 153 3.47 13.50 14.08
C ASP A 153 3.60 11.98 14.30
N GLN A 154 2.48 11.26 14.34
CA GLN A 154 2.42 9.82 14.62
C GLN A 154 1.93 9.00 13.42
N VAL A 155 1.17 9.60 12.51
CA VAL A 155 0.51 8.90 11.40
C VAL A 155 0.71 9.63 10.10
N GLU A 156 1.09 8.89 9.06
CA GLU A 156 1.01 9.31 7.66
C GLU A 156 -0.03 8.49 6.94
N VAL A 157 -0.79 9.13 6.05
CA VAL A 157 -1.79 8.47 5.24
C VAL A 157 -1.51 8.71 3.76
N PHE A 158 -1.52 7.63 2.99
CA PHE A 158 -1.28 7.63 1.55
C PHE A 158 -2.44 6.96 0.82
N LYS A 159 -2.74 7.48 -0.36
CA LYS A 159 -3.56 6.74 -1.32
C LYS A 159 -2.70 5.63 -1.90
N SER A 160 -3.26 4.43 -2.00
CA SER A 160 -2.58 3.28 -2.60
C SER A 160 -3.25 2.84 -3.89
N SER A 161 -2.45 2.14 -4.72
CA SER A 161 -2.95 1.31 -5.79
C SER A 161 -3.75 0.13 -5.20
N HIS A 162 -4.14 -0.81 -6.04
CA HIS A 162 -5.17 -1.77 -5.66
C HIS A 162 -4.68 -2.74 -4.58
N LEU A 163 -5.26 -2.63 -3.38
CA LEU A 163 -5.01 -3.52 -2.26
C LEU A 163 -5.84 -4.82 -2.32
N GLY A 164 -6.72 -4.99 -3.32
CA GLY A 164 -7.64 -6.12 -3.34
C GLY A 164 -8.77 -5.96 -2.32
N GLY A 165 -9.64 -6.97 -2.23
CA GLY A 165 -10.80 -6.92 -1.32
C GLY A 165 -11.85 -5.87 -1.70
N HIS A 166 -11.85 -5.34 -2.92
CA HIS A 166 -12.74 -4.26 -3.38
C HIS A 166 -14.23 -4.53 -3.22
N ARG A 167 -14.66 -5.80 -3.07
CA ARG A 167 -16.03 -6.11 -2.69
C ARG A 167 -16.41 -5.48 -1.34
N PHE A 168 -15.43 -5.23 -0.48
CA PHE A 168 -15.54 -4.56 0.82
C PHE A 168 -14.93 -3.15 0.78
N ALA A 169 -15.08 -2.40 -0.33
CA ALA A 169 -14.39 -1.12 -0.52
C ALA A 169 -14.53 -0.13 0.63
N GLY A 170 -13.61 0.82 0.68
CA GLY A 170 -13.16 1.42 1.93
C GLY A 170 -12.10 0.55 2.58
N ILE A 171 -11.09 0.15 1.79
CA ILE A 171 -9.98 -0.67 2.25
C ILE A 171 -8.92 0.24 2.85
N LEU A 172 -8.58 -0.02 4.11
CA LEU A 172 -7.55 0.66 4.88
C LEU A 172 -6.58 -0.39 5.44
N VAL A 173 -5.28 -0.15 5.30
CA VAL A 173 -4.22 -1.01 5.87
C VAL A 173 -3.33 -0.17 6.75
N CYS A 174 -3.07 -0.65 7.97
CA CYS A 174 -2.30 0.08 8.98
C CYS A 174 -0.99 -0.65 9.29
N TYR A 175 0.13 0.00 9.00
CA TYR A 175 1.46 -0.46 9.36
C TYR A 175 2.00 0.31 10.58
N PRO A 176 2.80 -0.36 11.45
CA PRO A 176 3.44 -1.66 11.24
C PRO A 176 2.58 -2.88 11.58
N SER A 177 1.41 -2.69 12.20
CA SER A 177 0.56 -3.80 12.68
C SER A 177 0.14 -4.80 11.60
N GLY A 178 0.08 -4.37 10.34
CA GLY A 178 -0.45 -5.19 9.25
C GLY A 178 -1.95 -5.43 9.34
N ASN A 179 -2.69 -4.62 10.11
CA ASN A 179 -4.14 -4.71 10.22
C ASN A 179 -4.80 -4.23 8.92
N TRP A 180 -5.78 -5.02 8.45
CA TRP A 180 -6.61 -4.69 7.29
C TRP A 180 -8.04 -4.46 7.72
N TYR A 181 -8.61 -3.38 7.22
CA TYR A 181 -10.01 -3.02 7.40
C TYR A 181 -10.69 -2.89 6.05
N GLY A 182 -11.96 -3.25 6.00
CA GLY A 182 -12.84 -3.04 4.86
C GLY A 182 -14.14 -2.39 5.32
N ARG A 183 -14.92 -1.84 4.39
CA ARG A 183 -16.13 -1.06 4.69
C ARG A 183 -15.85 0.17 5.56
N VAL A 184 -14.61 0.67 5.54
CA VAL A 184 -14.26 1.94 6.17
C VAL A 184 -14.96 3.05 5.41
N ASN A 185 -15.55 3.99 6.15
CA ASN A 185 -16.30 5.11 5.60
C ASN A 185 -16.28 6.29 6.61
N PRO A 186 -16.71 7.49 6.19
CA PRO A 186 -16.64 8.67 7.05
C PRO A 186 -17.32 8.52 8.42
N SER A 187 -18.36 7.68 8.56
CA SER A 187 -19.06 7.53 9.84
C SER A 187 -18.41 6.54 10.81
N ASN A 188 -17.41 5.76 10.37
CA ASN A 188 -16.75 4.77 11.21
C ASN A 188 -15.22 4.89 11.26
N VAL A 189 -14.63 5.85 10.53
CA VAL A 189 -13.18 5.99 10.43
C VAL A 189 -12.49 6.15 11.79
N GLU A 190 -13.14 6.82 12.74
CA GLU A 190 -12.55 7.12 14.06
C GLU A 190 -12.29 5.88 14.94
N LYS A 191 -12.84 4.72 14.56
CA LYS A 191 -12.69 3.44 15.26
C LYS A 191 -11.37 2.74 14.95
N TYR A 192 -10.67 3.16 13.89
CA TYR A 192 -9.43 2.58 13.40
C TYR A 192 -8.25 3.50 13.72
#